data_AF-A0A7X5HWU5-F1
#
_entry.id   AF-A0A7X5HWU5-F1
#
_cell.length_a   1.000
_cell.length_b   1.000
_cell.length_c   1.000
_cell.angle_alpha   90.00
_cell.angle_beta   90.00
_cell.angle_gamma   90.00
#
_symmetry.space_group_name_H-M   'P 1'
#
loop_
_entity.id
_entity.type
_entity.pdbx_description
1 polymer ?
#
loop_
_entity_poly.entity_id
_entity_poly.type
_entity_poly.pdbx_seq_one_letter_code
_entity_poly.pdbx_strand_id
1 'polypeptide(L)'
;MAYILGGSLGFLLFFLYDWNSVVWNSRWLHRAFFAGCVLVGGATLALALGGSVRSIGLLSLAVLFLALLLYTLFFALPFKETYLRQGEGKPVHDRGIYGLCRHPGWLWMTGLHFSLWGGLGTGRLLFAAVVFSSLNLLYVLFQDHWTFPRTFGDYERYKRQTPFLIPSCSSIRWCMGTWGSERGASDDI
;
A
#
# COMPACT_ATOMS: atom_id res chain seq x y z
N MET A 1 -17.94 9.16 13.08
CA MET A 1 -18.34 7.86 12.51
C MET A 1 -18.48 7.92 11.00
N ALA A 2 -19.14 8.93 10.41
CA ALA A 2 -19.23 9.10 8.96
C ALA A 2 -17.90 8.95 8.21
N TYR A 3 -16.82 9.59 8.67
CA TYR A 3 -15.48 9.46 8.03
C TYR A 3 -14.91 8.05 8.09
N ILE A 4 -15.11 7.33 9.20
CA ILE A 4 -14.63 5.95 9.35
C ILE A 4 -15.41 5.01 8.45
N LEU A 5 -16.73 5.20 8.34
CA LEU A 5 -17.56 4.47 7.40
C LEU A 5 -17.15 4.77 5.94
N GLY A 6 -16.90 6.04 5.61
CA GLY A 6 -16.41 6.46 4.30
C GLY A 6 -15.06 5.83 3.94
N GLY A 7 -14.09 5.85 4.85
CA GLY A 7 -12.81 5.17 4.64
C GLY A 7 -12.96 3.66 4.54
N SER A 8 -13.84 3.04 5.33
CA SER A 8 -14.14 1.61 5.25
C SER A 8 -14.77 1.22 3.90
N LEU A 9 -15.67 2.07 3.37
CA LEU A 9 -16.20 1.92 2.02
C LEU A 9 -15.10 2.03 0.97
N GLY A 10 -14.10 2.89 1.20
CA GLY A 10 -12.91 2.96 0.35
C GLY A 10 -12.18 1.62 0.25
N PHE A 11 -12.03 0.89 1.36
CA PHE A 11 -11.47 -0.47 1.33
C PHE A 11 -12.35 -1.45 0.53
N LEU A 12 -13.67 -1.39 0.67
CA LEU A 12 -14.58 -2.22 -0.13
C LEU A 12 -14.41 -1.95 -1.64
N LEU A 13 -14.17 -0.70 -2.03
CA LEU A 13 -13.88 -0.34 -3.43
C LEU A 13 -12.54 -0.92 -3.90
N PHE A 14 -11.53 -1.00 -3.03
CA PHE A 14 -10.27 -1.69 -3.35
C PHE A 14 -10.47 -3.19 -3.59
N PHE A 15 -11.23 -3.86 -2.72
CA PHE A 15 -11.60 -5.28 -2.93
C PHE A 15 -12.36 -5.47 -4.24
N LEU A 16 -13.34 -4.60 -4.53
CA LEU A 16 -14.13 -4.67 -5.75
C LEU A 16 -13.26 -4.45 -7.00
N TYR A 17 -12.30 -3.54 -6.93
CA TYR A 17 -11.34 -3.29 -7.98
C TYR A 17 -10.51 -4.54 -8.30
N ASP A 18 -9.91 -5.17 -7.29
CA ASP A 18 -9.07 -6.36 -7.46
C ASP A 18 -9.87 -7.60 -7.87
N TRP A 19 -11.11 -7.72 -7.39
CA TRP A 19 -12.02 -8.75 -7.87
C TRP A 19 -12.34 -8.58 -9.35
N ASN A 20 -12.68 -7.36 -9.75
CA ASN A 20 -12.97 -7.05 -11.14
C ASN A 20 -11.75 -7.25 -12.04
N SER A 21 -10.55 -6.87 -11.61
CA SER A 21 -9.34 -6.99 -12.44
C SER A 21 -9.04 -8.45 -12.80
N VAL A 22 -9.33 -9.39 -11.90
CA VAL A 22 -9.15 -10.84 -12.12
C VAL A 22 -10.31 -11.46 -12.90
N VAL A 23 -11.56 -11.10 -12.61
CA VAL A 23 -12.74 -11.83 -13.12
C VAL A 23 -13.34 -11.24 -14.39
N TRP A 24 -13.49 -9.91 -14.45
CA TRP A 24 -14.27 -9.24 -15.51
C TRP A 24 -13.45 -8.29 -16.38
N ASN A 25 -12.32 -7.80 -15.87
CA ASN A 25 -11.44 -6.83 -16.50
C ASN A 25 -12.16 -5.58 -17.07
N SER A 26 -13.23 -5.12 -16.39
CA SER A 26 -14.01 -3.97 -16.86
C SER A 26 -13.33 -2.64 -16.53
N ARG A 27 -13.14 -1.78 -17.54
CA ARG A 27 -12.48 -0.45 -17.41
C ARG A 27 -13.21 0.53 -16.49
N TRP A 28 -14.52 0.38 -16.28
CA TRP A 28 -15.29 1.27 -15.41
C TRP A 28 -15.01 1.00 -13.93
N LEU A 29 -14.91 -0.27 -13.56
CA LEU A 29 -14.58 -0.72 -12.21
C LEU A 29 -13.12 -0.41 -11.83
N HIS A 30 -12.26 -0.09 -12.80
CA HIS A 30 -10.92 0.43 -12.53
C HIS A 30 -10.94 1.81 -11.85
N ARG A 31 -12.00 2.61 -12.03
CA ARG A 31 -12.19 3.89 -11.33
C ARG A 31 -12.47 3.69 -9.82
N ALA A 32 -12.89 2.51 -9.41
CA ALA A 32 -13.16 2.19 -8.01
C ALA A 32 -11.89 2.31 -7.16
N PHE A 33 -10.72 1.96 -7.70
CA PHE A 33 -9.45 2.15 -6.99
C PHE A 33 -9.20 3.63 -6.66
N PHE A 34 -9.31 4.51 -7.66
CA PHE A 34 -9.12 5.95 -7.44
C PHE A 34 -10.15 6.51 -6.46
N ALA A 35 -11.42 6.11 -6.59
CA ALA A 35 -12.47 6.49 -5.65
C ALA A 35 -12.16 6.00 -4.22
N GLY A 36 -11.64 4.78 -4.06
CA GLY A 36 -11.20 4.24 -2.78
C GLY A 36 -10.08 5.06 -2.16
N CYS A 37 -9.07 5.46 -2.94
CA CYS A 37 -7.97 6.34 -2.50
C CYS A 37 -8.50 7.69 -2.01
N VAL A 38 -9.43 8.30 -2.75
CA VAL A 38 -10.05 9.58 -2.36
C VAL A 38 -10.84 9.43 -1.05
N LEU A 39 -11.60 8.34 -0.89
CA LEU A 39 -12.38 8.09 0.32
C LEU A 39 -11.49 7.88 1.55
N VAL A 40 -10.47 7.03 1.45
CA VAL A 40 -9.55 6.76 2.56
C VAL A 40 -8.73 8.01 2.89
N GLY A 41 -8.11 8.65 1.89
CA GLY A 41 -7.32 9.86 2.08
C GLY A 41 -8.14 11.03 2.64
N GLY A 42 -9.35 11.23 2.11
CA GLY A 42 -10.28 12.25 2.58
C GLY A 42 -10.76 11.99 4.01
N ALA A 43 -11.06 10.73 4.35
CA ALA A 43 -11.42 10.34 5.71
C ALA A 43 -10.26 10.59 6.69
N THR A 44 -9.04 10.20 6.33
CA THR A 44 -7.84 10.41 7.16
C THR A 44 -7.56 11.90 7.37
N LEU A 45 -7.66 12.72 6.32
CA LEU A 45 -7.50 14.17 6.43
C LEU A 45 -8.58 14.80 7.32
N ALA A 46 -9.85 14.46 7.11
CA ALA A 46 -10.95 15.00 7.90
C ALA A 46 -10.83 14.64 9.40
N LEU A 47 -10.37 13.43 9.70
CA LEU A 47 -10.08 13.02 11.08
C LEU A 47 -8.88 13.74 11.67
N ALA A 48 -7.84 14.02 10.86
CA ALA A 48 -6.66 14.75 11.29
C ALA A 48 -6.95 16.23 11.58
N LEU A 49 -7.76 16.90 10.74
CA LEU A 49 -8.16 18.30 10.93
C LEU A 49 -8.96 18.53 12.22
N GLY A 50 -9.62 17.51 12.76
CA GLY A 50 -10.33 17.56 14.03
C GLY A 50 -9.44 17.36 15.26
N GLY A 51 -8.13 17.18 15.10
CA GLY A 51 -7.19 16.95 16.19
C GLY A 51 -6.37 18.18 16.58
N SER A 52 -5.80 18.15 17.77
CA SER A 52 -4.88 19.19 18.27
C SER A 52 -3.45 18.66 18.24
N VAL A 53 -2.50 19.48 17.81
CA VAL A 53 -1.09 19.07 17.75
C VAL A 53 -0.59 18.76 19.17
N ARG A 54 -0.16 17.52 19.39
CA ARG A 54 0.44 17.03 20.64
C ARG A 54 1.92 16.72 20.49
N SER A 55 2.35 16.28 19.30
CA SER A 55 3.75 15.95 19.04
C SER A 55 4.10 16.22 17.58
N ILE A 56 4.97 17.20 17.36
CA ILE A 56 5.51 17.51 16.04
C ILE A 56 6.36 16.34 15.53
N GLY A 57 7.12 15.66 16.41
CA GLY A 57 7.93 14.51 16.02
C GLY A 57 7.10 13.37 15.42
N LEU A 58 5.94 13.06 16.02
CA LEU A 58 5.03 12.03 15.49
C LEU A 58 4.31 12.50 14.21
N LEU A 59 4.06 13.80 14.06
CA LEU A 59 3.54 14.34 12.80
C LEU A 59 4.59 14.29 11.68
N SER A 60 5.85 14.58 11.97
CA SER A 60 6.96 14.39 11.01
C SER A 60 7.09 12.93 10.59
N LEU A 61 6.93 12.00 11.54
CA LEU A 61 6.92 10.57 11.25
C LEU A 61 5.71 10.17 10.38
N ALA A 62 4.53 10.75 10.62
CA ALA A 62 3.37 10.55 9.77
C ALA A 62 3.62 11.03 8.33
N VAL A 63 4.25 12.19 8.15
CA VAL A 63 4.63 12.69 6.81
C VAL A 63 5.62 11.76 6.12
N LEU A 64 6.61 11.22 6.84
CA LEU A 64 7.54 10.23 6.31
C LEU A 64 6.81 8.97 5.82
N PHE A 65 5.91 8.41 6.64
CA PHE A 65 5.13 7.24 6.24
C PHE A 65 4.20 7.52 5.06
N LEU A 66 3.62 8.71 4.97
CA LEU A 66 2.84 9.12 3.80
C LEU A 66 3.72 9.18 2.54
N ALA A 67 4.92 9.77 2.63
CA ALA A 67 5.86 9.82 1.51
C ALA A 67 6.27 8.42 1.05
N LEU A 68 6.58 7.51 1.99
CA LEU A 68 6.90 6.11 1.69
C LEU A 68 5.72 5.38 1.04
N LEU A 69 4.49 5.63 1.51
CA LEU A 69 3.27 5.06 0.93
C LEU A 69 3.08 5.53 -0.52
N LEU A 70 3.16 6.85 -0.76
CA LEU A 70 3.03 7.40 -2.12
C LEU A 70 4.14 6.90 -3.05
N TYR A 71 5.39 6.85 -2.57
CA TYR A 71 6.50 6.28 -3.32
C TYR A 71 6.23 4.82 -3.71
N THR A 72 5.78 4.00 -2.76
CA THR A 72 5.48 2.57 -2.98
C THR A 72 4.35 2.36 -3.99
N LEU A 73 3.31 3.20 -3.96
CA LEU A 73 2.14 3.08 -4.84
C LEU A 73 2.38 3.62 -6.26
N PHE A 74 3.09 4.74 -6.39
CA PHE A 74 3.15 5.52 -7.64
C PHE A 74 4.51 5.50 -8.34
N PHE A 75 5.61 5.28 -7.61
CA PHE A 75 6.97 5.42 -8.13
C PHE A 75 7.75 4.10 -8.15
N ALA A 76 7.53 3.22 -7.18
CA ALA A 76 8.21 1.93 -7.10
C ALA A 76 7.65 0.88 -8.08
N LEU A 77 6.50 1.17 -8.71
CA LEU A 77 5.90 0.34 -9.76
C LEU A 77 5.77 1.16 -11.05
N PRO A 78 6.11 0.60 -12.23
CA PRO A 78 5.85 1.26 -13.49
C PRO A 78 4.33 1.42 -13.70
N PHE A 79 3.82 2.62 -13.41
CA PHE A 79 2.37 2.90 -13.35
C PHE A 79 1.62 2.47 -14.62
N LYS A 80 2.24 2.61 -15.79
CA LYS A 80 1.67 2.19 -17.07
C LYS A 80 1.60 0.65 -17.22
N GLU A 81 2.58 -0.08 -16.73
CA GLU A 81 2.63 -1.54 -16.89
C GLU A 81 1.83 -2.27 -15.81
N THR A 82 1.74 -1.70 -14.60
CA THR A 82 0.93 -2.27 -13.52
C THR A 82 -0.57 -1.95 -13.71
N TYR A 83 -0.91 -0.71 -14.05
CA TYR A 83 -2.31 -0.24 -14.08
C TYR A 83 -2.92 -0.07 -15.49
N LEU A 84 -2.14 0.08 -16.58
CA LEU A 84 -2.68 0.29 -17.94
C LEU A 84 -2.62 -0.94 -18.86
N ARG A 85 -1.58 -1.77 -18.77
CA ARG A 85 -1.53 -3.08 -19.46
C ARG A 85 -1.96 -4.14 -18.47
N GLN A 86 -3.01 -4.93 -18.71
CA GLN A 86 -3.32 -6.13 -17.93
C GLN A 86 -3.48 -7.33 -18.87
N GLY A 87 -2.81 -8.44 -18.53
CA GLY A 87 -2.80 -9.71 -19.24
C GLY A 87 -2.16 -10.76 -18.34
N GLU A 88 -2.57 -12.02 -18.47
CA GLU A 88 -2.01 -13.15 -17.72
C GLU A 88 -0.50 -13.28 -18.01
N GLY A 89 0.30 -13.62 -16.99
CA GLY A 89 1.73 -13.88 -17.16
C GLY A 89 2.65 -12.66 -17.03
N LYS A 90 2.24 -11.61 -16.31
CA LYS A 90 3.16 -10.50 -15.99
C LYS A 90 4.29 -10.99 -15.05
N PRO A 91 5.54 -10.55 -15.28
CA PRO A 91 6.61 -10.77 -14.32
C PRO A 91 6.35 -9.98 -13.02
N VAL A 92 6.75 -10.54 -11.90
CA VAL A 92 6.68 -9.86 -10.60
C VAL A 92 7.81 -8.84 -10.50
N HIS A 93 7.50 -7.62 -10.05
CA HIS A 93 8.53 -6.68 -9.63
C HIS A 93 9.01 -7.06 -8.23
N ASP A 94 10.15 -7.73 -8.17
CA ASP A 94 10.72 -8.21 -6.92
C ASP A 94 11.80 -7.27 -6.34
N ARG A 95 12.22 -6.22 -7.06
CA ARG A 95 13.31 -5.33 -6.63
C ARG A 95 12.86 -4.16 -5.75
N GLY A 96 13.83 -3.51 -5.10
CA GLY A 96 13.60 -2.31 -4.29
C GLY A 96 12.72 -2.57 -3.06
N ILE A 97 11.75 -1.68 -2.80
CA ILE A 97 10.87 -1.78 -1.61
C ILE A 97 10.03 -3.08 -1.61
N TYR A 98 9.67 -3.61 -2.78
CA TYR A 98 8.98 -4.90 -2.89
C TYR A 98 9.90 -6.11 -2.66
N GLY A 99 11.21 -5.91 -2.60
CA GLY A 99 12.15 -6.92 -2.12
C GLY A 99 12.29 -6.98 -0.61
N LEU A 100 11.84 -5.93 0.10
CA LEU A 100 11.87 -5.86 1.55
C LEU A 100 10.82 -6.77 2.20
N CYS A 101 9.59 -6.67 1.71
CA CYS A 101 8.46 -7.53 2.03
C CYS A 101 7.42 -7.43 0.90
N ARG A 102 6.44 -8.33 0.87
CA ARG A 102 5.44 -8.39 -0.21
C ARG A 102 4.42 -7.25 -0.14
N HIS A 103 4.11 -6.77 1.06
CA HIS A 103 3.10 -5.72 1.27
C HIS A 103 3.63 -4.54 2.10
N PRO A 104 4.64 -3.81 1.59
CA PRO A 104 5.25 -2.69 2.30
C PRO A 104 4.25 -1.54 2.53
N GLY A 105 3.28 -1.36 1.62
CA GLY A 105 2.20 -0.39 1.78
C GLY A 105 1.36 -0.59 3.04
N TRP A 106 1.25 -1.84 3.54
CA TRP A 106 0.56 -2.10 4.80
C TRP A 106 1.30 -1.53 6.01
N LEU A 107 2.63 -1.67 6.03
CA LEU A 107 3.47 -1.09 7.08
C LEU A 107 3.39 0.43 7.06
N TRP A 108 3.52 1.04 5.89
CA TRP A 108 3.50 2.50 5.75
C TRP A 108 2.14 3.09 6.13
N MET A 109 1.04 2.48 5.68
CA MET A 109 -0.29 2.96 6.04
C MET A 109 -0.60 2.76 7.53
N THR A 110 -0.15 1.66 8.14
CA THR A 110 -0.30 1.45 9.58
C THR A 110 0.52 2.47 10.37
N GLY A 111 1.80 2.66 10.00
CA GLY A 111 2.68 3.66 10.58
C GLY A 111 2.11 5.07 10.48
N LEU A 112 1.55 5.45 9.32
CA LEU A 112 0.86 6.72 9.11
C LEU A 112 -0.27 6.94 10.12
N HIS A 113 -1.22 6.01 10.23
CA HIS A 113 -2.40 6.21 11.08
C HIS A 113 -2.06 6.23 12.59
N PHE A 114 -1.15 5.37 13.04
CA PHE A 114 -0.71 5.39 14.45
C PHE A 114 0.13 6.64 14.76
N SER A 115 0.95 7.11 13.82
CA SER A 115 1.71 8.37 13.99
C SER A 115 0.79 9.59 14.02
N LEU A 116 -0.25 9.62 13.18
CA LEU A 116 -1.28 10.66 13.22
C LEU A 116 -2.05 10.64 14.54
N TRP A 117 -2.44 9.46 15.02
CA TRP A 117 -3.08 9.35 16.33
C TRP A 117 -2.16 9.84 17.46
N GLY A 118 -0.90 9.42 17.48
CA GLY A 118 0.04 9.87 18.51
C GLY A 118 0.34 11.38 18.42
N GLY A 119 0.39 11.93 17.20
CA GLY A 119 0.63 13.34 16.93
C GLY A 119 -0.56 14.26 17.23
N LEU A 120 -1.80 13.77 17.13
CA LEU A 120 -3.02 14.57 17.25
C LEU A 120 -3.96 14.16 18.40
N GLY A 121 -3.77 12.97 18.94
CA GLY A 121 -4.33 12.49 20.20
C GLY A 121 -5.81 12.19 20.28
N THR A 122 -6.56 12.18 19.16
CA THR A 122 -8.01 11.98 19.23
C THR A 122 -8.38 10.50 19.29
N GLY A 123 -9.37 10.14 20.12
CA GLY A 123 -9.87 8.75 20.19
C GLY A 123 -10.46 8.25 18.86
N ARG A 124 -10.98 9.18 18.04
CA ARG A 124 -11.46 8.87 16.69
C ARG A 124 -10.33 8.47 15.75
N LEU A 125 -9.16 9.10 15.85
CA LEU A 125 -7.97 8.71 15.08
C LEU A 125 -7.43 7.35 15.54
N LEU A 126 -7.43 7.04 16.84
CA LEU A 126 -7.04 5.71 17.32
C LEU A 126 -7.97 4.63 16.74
N PHE A 127 -9.28 4.86 16.82
CA PHE A 127 -10.24 3.92 16.30
C PHE A 127 -10.11 3.75 14.78
N ALA A 128 -9.91 4.85 14.04
CA ALA A 128 -9.63 4.79 12.61
C ALA A 128 -8.32 4.06 12.30
N ALA A 129 -7.26 4.26 13.09
CA ALA A 129 -5.99 3.55 12.94
C ALA A 129 -6.17 2.04 13.07
N VAL A 130 -6.89 1.59 14.10
CA VAL A 130 -7.19 0.16 14.29
C VAL A 130 -8.04 -0.39 13.14
N VAL A 131 -9.14 0.29 12.80
CA VAL A 131 -10.09 -0.18 11.76
C VAL A 131 -9.42 -0.21 10.39
N PHE A 132 -8.76 0.88 9.97
CA PHE A 132 -8.14 0.96 8.64
C PHE A 132 -6.93 0.05 8.53
N SER A 133 -6.10 -0.11 9.57
CA SER A 133 -5.01 -1.09 9.54
C SER A 133 -5.52 -2.53 9.47
N SER A 134 -6.64 -2.84 10.14
CA SER A 134 -7.25 -4.17 10.08
C SER A 134 -7.87 -4.46 8.72
N LEU A 135 -8.64 -3.51 8.16
CA LEU A 135 -9.20 -3.64 6.82
C LEU A 135 -8.09 -3.74 5.76
N ASN A 136 -7.02 -2.96 5.91
CA ASN A 136 -5.87 -3.06 5.03
C ASN A 136 -5.17 -4.41 5.15
N LEU A 137 -5.06 -4.97 6.36
CA LEU A 137 -4.51 -6.31 6.57
C LEU A 137 -5.34 -7.37 5.84
N LEU A 138 -6.67 -7.31 5.98
CA LEU A 138 -7.58 -8.19 5.27
C LEU A 138 -7.44 -8.04 3.75
N TYR A 139 -7.28 -6.81 3.27
CA TYR A 139 -7.09 -6.52 1.86
C TYR A 139 -5.80 -7.13 1.32
N VAL A 140 -4.67 -6.94 1.99
CA VAL A 140 -3.39 -7.52 1.54
C VAL A 140 -3.36 -9.05 1.64
N LEU A 141 -4.09 -9.65 2.61
CA LEU A 141 -4.28 -11.10 2.67
C LEU A 141 -5.06 -11.63 1.47
N PHE A 142 -6.13 -10.95 1.08
CA PHE A 142 -6.90 -11.27 -0.12
C PHE A 142 -6.04 -11.14 -1.39
N GLN A 143 -5.25 -10.07 -1.47
CA GLN A 143 -4.32 -9.87 -2.59
C GLN A 143 -3.29 -10.99 -2.68
N ASP A 144 -2.62 -11.33 -1.58
CA ASP A 144 -1.56 -12.35 -1.54
C ASP A 144 -2.08 -13.76 -1.85
N HIS A 145 -3.31 -14.08 -1.42
CA HIS A 145 -3.85 -15.42 -1.57
C HIS A 145 -4.64 -15.64 -2.86
N TRP A 146 -5.30 -14.60 -3.38
CA TRP A 146 -6.24 -14.77 -4.48
C TRP A 146 -5.90 -13.92 -5.69
N THR A 147 -5.74 -12.60 -5.52
CA THR A 147 -5.51 -11.67 -6.64
C THR A 147 -4.14 -11.94 -7.30
N PHE A 148 -3.06 -11.81 -6.55
CA PHE A 148 -1.70 -11.86 -7.09
C PHE A 148 -1.31 -13.21 -7.70
N PRO A 149 -1.65 -14.38 -7.12
CA PRO A 149 -1.40 -15.66 -7.77
C PRO A 149 -2.11 -15.85 -9.12
N ARG A 150 -3.24 -15.15 -9.33
CA ARG A 150 -4.00 -15.20 -10.59
C ARG A 150 -3.55 -14.12 -11.58
N THR A 151 -2.93 -13.05 -11.10
CA THR A 151 -2.43 -11.95 -11.94
C THR A 151 -1.01 -12.19 -12.44
N PHE A 152 -0.12 -12.76 -11.61
CA PHE A 152 1.30 -12.88 -11.92
C PHE A 152 1.71 -14.36 -12.06
N GLY A 153 2.36 -14.70 -13.17
CA GLY A 153 2.79 -16.09 -13.44
C GLY A 153 3.90 -16.58 -12.48
N ASP A 154 4.77 -15.68 -12.04
CA ASP A 154 5.93 -16.01 -11.18
C ASP A 154 5.70 -15.78 -9.68
N TYR A 155 4.45 -15.56 -9.26
CA TYR A 155 4.14 -15.16 -7.88
C TYR A 155 4.56 -16.17 -6.83
N GLU A 156 4.43 -17.47 -7.11
CA GLU A 156 4.84 -18.53 -6.19
C GLU A 156 6.35 -18.54 -5.94
N ARG A 157 7.16 -18.15 -6.94
CA ARG A 157 8.60 -17.97 -6.76
C ARG A 157 8.89 -16.78 -5.87
N TYR A 158 8.19 -15.66 -6.07
CA TYR A 158 8.31 -14.46 -5.25
C TYR A 158 7.92 -14.71 -3.79
N LYS A 159 6.84 -15.47 -3.54
CA LYS A 159 6.40 -15.86 -2.19
C LYS A 159 7.46 -16.61 -1.39
N ARG A 160 8.30 -17.42 -2.06
CA ARG A 160 9.38 -18.18 -1.42
C ARG A 160 10.58 -17.32 -1.03
N GLN A 161 10.79 -16.20 -1.70
CA GLN A 161 11.99 -15.37 -1.55
C GLN A 161 11.74 -14.13 -0.67
N THR A 162 10.51 -13.63 -0.67
CA THR A 162 10.16 -12.35 -0.04
C THR A 162 9.18 -12.57 1.13
N PRO A 163 9.48 -12.06 2.34
CA PRO A 163 8.60 -12.21 3.49
C PRO A 163 7.29 -11.44 3.31
N PHE A 164 6.21 -11.88 3.96
CA PHE A 164 4.86 -11.35 3.74
C PHE A 164 4.71 -9.88 4.18
N LEU A 165 4.88 -9.59 5.48
CA LEU A 165 4.69 -8.24 6.04
C LEU A 165 5.94 -7.71 6.74
N ILE A 166 6.60 -8.52 7.57
CA ILE A 166 7.73 -8.07 8.37
C ILE A 166 9.02 -8.34 7.60
N PRO A 167 9.85 -7.31 7.32
CA PRO A 167 11.13 -7.49 6.66
C PRO A 167 12.04 -8.42 7.46
N SER A 168 12.77 -9.29 6.77
CA SER A 168 13.81 -10.13 7.38
C SER A 168 15.18 -9.46 7.19
N CYS A 169 16.16 -9.80 8.03
CA CYS A 169 17.53 -9.31 7.83
C CYS A 169 18.11 -9.71 6.47
N SER A 170 17.64 -10.81 5.88
CA SER A 170 18.01 -11.24 4.54
C SER A 170 17.35 -10.37 3.46
N SER A 171 16.08 -10.00 3.62
CA SER A 171 15.38 -9.13 2.66
C SER A 171 15.88 -7.69 2.71
N ILE A 172 16.27 -7.18 3.88
CA ILE A 172 16.92 -5.88 4.04
C ILE A 172 18.26 -5.85 3.29
N ARG A 173 19.11 -6.88 3.46
CA ARG A 173 20.40 -6.99 2.75
C ARG A 173 20.22 -7.07 1.23
N TRP A 174 19.21 -7.80 0.78
CA TRP A 174 18.92 -7.92 -0.64
C TRP A 174 18.43 -6.60 -1.24
N CYS A 175 17.49 -5.90 -0.57
CA CYS A 175 17.02 -4.57 -0.98
C CYS A 175 18.17 -3.55 -1.08
N MET A 176 19.10 -3.56 -0.11
CA MET A 176 20.28 -2.68 -0.14
C MET A 176 21.23 -3.00 -1.30
N GLY A 177 21.41 -4.28 -1.63
CA GLY A 177 22.22 -4.72 -2.77
C GLY A 177 21.61 -4.35 -4.12
N THR A 178 20.28 -4.45 -4.28
CA THR A 178 19.59 -4.08 -5.52
C THR A 178 19.54 -2.58 -5.76
N TRP A 179 19.51 -1.76 -4.70
CA TRP A 179 19.52 -0.30 -4.82
C TRP A 179 20.81 0.23 -5.49
N GLY A 180 21.95 -0.43 -5.26
CA GLY A 180 23.22 -0.08 -5.90
C GLY A 180 23.27 -0.40 -7.39
N SER A 181 22.55 -1.44 -7.83
CA SER A 181 22.49 -1.86 -9.24
C SER A 181 21.56 -0.98 -10.08
N GLU A 182 20.48 -0.43 -9.51
CA GLU A 182 19.53 0.41 -10.25
C GLU A 182 20.09 1.80 -10.61
N ARG A 183 21.03 2.34 -9.82
CA ARG A 183 21.72 3.61 -10.17
C ARG A 183 22.72 3.45 -11.31
N GLY A 184 23.32 2.28 -11.48
CA GLY A 184 24.27 2.03 -12.58
C GLY A 184 23.60 1.82 -13.93
N ALA A 185 22.32 1.45 -13.96
CA ALA A 185 21.57 1.25 -15.21
C ALA A 185 20.91 2.53 -15.76
N SER A 186 20.87 3.60 -14.96
CA SER A 186 20.36 4.92 -15.37
C SER A 186 21.41 5.85 -15.98
N ASP A 187 22.70 5.49 -15.88
CA ASP A 187 23.80 6.25 -16.49
C ASP A 187 24.15 5.78 -17.92
N ASP A 188 23.49 4.72 -18.42
CA ASP A 188 23.69 4.13 -19.75
C ASP A 188 22.50 4.35 -20.73
N ILE A 189 21.66 5.39 -20.50
CA ILE A 189 20.61 5.83 -21.46
C ILE A 189 20.82 7.29 -21.87
#